data_AF-A0A957KKB4-F1
#
_entry.id   AF-A0A957KKB4-F1
#
_cell.length_a   1.000
_cell.length_b   1.000
_cell.length_c   1.000
_cell.angle_alpha   90.00
_cell.angle_beta   90.00
_cell.angle_gamma   90.00
#
_symmetry.space_group_name_H-M   'P 1'
#
loop_
_entity.id
_entity.type
_entity.pdbx_description
1 polymer ?
#
loop_
_entity_poly.entity_id
_entity_poly.type
_entity_poly.pdbx_seq_one_letter_code
_entity_poly.pdbx_strand_id
1 'polypeptide(L)'
;IIRQVEAAGGEVHMATMAEWLYYINWGVRALTHLFAAYVPFFLANLTDRYQRRWERKLARPVAHLLEFPLESTTEALLAGLAPYYEPYLATEAVLTMGKAIEWAHHGFAGILNVMPFTCMPGLITAGMSPRFRPDLQEIPWLDISYQAQRGTNLNTRLEAFMYQASQFDRRRQAAPAALYSGA
;
A
#
# COMPACT_ATOMS: atom_id res chain seq x y z
N ILE A 1 4.39 16.64 2.84
CA ILE A 1 5.02 15.38 3.35
C ILE A 1 5.95 14.82 2.30
N ILE A 2 5.49 14.48 1.07
CA ILE A 2 6.35 13.99 -0.02
C ILE A 2 7.63 14.83 -0.18
N ARG A 3 7.48 16.13 -0.46
CA ARG A 3 8.62 17.05 -0.58
C ARG A 3 9.53 17.12 0.65
N GLN A 4 9.00 16.83 1.84
CA GLN A 4 9.81 16.82 3.07
C GLN A 4 10.66 15.54 3.16
N VAL A 5 10.12 14.41 2.72
CA VAL A 5 10.87 13.16 2.60
C VAL A 5 11.94 13.28 1.50
N GLU A 6 11.59 13.85 0.35
CA GLU A 6 12.54 14.14 -0.73
C GLU A 6 13.66 15.07 -0.28
N ALA A 7 13.32 16.14 0.47
CA ALA A 7 14.32 17.05 1.03
C ALA A 7 15.23 16.38 2.08
N ALA A 8 14.75 15.31 2.74
CA ALA A 8 15.53 14.47 3.64
C ALA A 8 16.36 13.39 2.91
N GLY A 9 16.32 13.36 1.57
CA GLY A 9 17.08 12.43 0.74
C GLY A 9 16.42 11.08 0.46
N GLY A 10 15.11 10.95 0.72
CA GLY A 10 14.35 9.74 0.41
C GLY A 10 13.56 9.83 -0.90
N GLU A 11 13.28 8.68 -1.51
CA GLU A 11 12.30 8.53 -2.59
C GLU A 11 10.94 8.09 -2.03
N VAL A 12 9.85 8.59 -2.62
CA VAL A 12 8.49 8.31 -2.14
C VAL A 12 7.65 7.74 -3.27
N HIS A 13 7.09 6.55 -3.05
CA HIS A 13 6.00 6.03 -3.86
C HIS A 13 4.67 6.16 -3.11
N MET A 14 3.61 6.38 -3.88
CA MET A 14 2.25 6.48 -3.37
C MET A 14 1.38 5.42 -4.02
N ALA A 15 0.38 4.94 -3.27
CA ALA A 15 -0.63 4.06 -3.81
C ALA A 15 -1.41 4.85 -4.86
N THR A 16 -1.60 4.27 -6.04
CA THR A 16 -2.28 4.99 -7.11
C THR A 16 -3.79 4.93 -6.93
N MET A 17 -4.50 5.88 -7.52
CA MET A 17 -5.96 5.86 -7.59
C MET A 17 -6.50 4.63 -8.34
N ALA A 18 -5.69 4.00 -9.21
CA ALA A 18 -6.12 2.82 -9.96
C ALA A 18 -6.42 1.64 -9.04
N GLU A 19 -5.66 1.47 -7.96
CA GLU A 19 -5.89 0.43 -6.95
C GLU A 19 -7.30 0.52 -6.34
N TRP A 20 -7.74 1.73 -6.01
CA TRP A 20 -9.08 1.98 -5.50
C TRP A 20 -10.17 1.67 -6.54
N LEU A 21 -9.96 2.02 -7.81
CA LEU A 21 -10.90 1.67 -8.89
C LEU A 21 -11.05 0.15 -9.05
N TYR A 22 -9.93 -0.59 -8.99
CA TYR A 22 -9.96 -2.06 -9.04
C TYR A 22 -10.67 -2.66 -7.83
N TYR A 23 -10.47 -2.10 -6.63
CA TYR A 23 -11.15 -2.52 -5.42
C TYR A 23 -12.67 -2.35 -5.50
N ILE A 24 -13.15 -1.24 -6.05
CA ILE A 24 -14.59 -1.02 -6.23
C ILE A 24 -15.18 -2.06 -7.20
N ASN A 25 -14.50 -2.34 -8.33
CA ASN A 25 -14.95 -3.38 -9.26
C ASN A 25 -14.97 -4.76 -8.59
N TRP A 26 -13.94 -5.08 -7.81
CA TRP A 26 -13.86 -6.31 -7.03
C TRP A 26 -15.02 -6.41 -6.03
N GLY A 27 -15.31 -5.35 -5.28
CA GLY A 27 -16.39 -5.28 -4.32
C GLY A 27 -17.77 -5.49 -4.96
N VAL A 28 -18.02 -4.86 -6.12
CA VAL A 28 -19.25 -5.10 -6.89
C VAL A 28 -19.36 -6.57 -7.30
N ARG A 29 -18.28 -7.18 -7.78
CA ARG A 29 -18.27 -8.62 -8.14
C ARG A 29 -18.56 -9.49 -6.92
N ALA A 30 -17.90 -9.24 -5.79
CA ALA A 30 -18.13 -9.97 -4.54
C ALA A 30 -19.59 -9.87 -4.07
N LEU A 31 -20.19 -8.67 -4.11
CA LEU A 31 -21.60 -8.46 -3.74
C LEU A 31 -22.58 -9.12 -4.73
N THR A 32 -22.27 -9.13 -6.03
CA THR A 32 -23.16 -9.77 -7.02
C THR A 32 -23.26 -11.28 -6.86
N HIS A 33 -22.22 -11.94 -6.33
CA HIS A 33 -22.27 -13.35 -5.97
C HIS A 33 -23.24 -13.61 -4.81
N LEU A 34 -23.41 -12.66 -3.89
CA LEU A 34 -24.38 -12.75 -2.78
C LEU A 34 -25.82 -12.49 -3.24
N PHE A 35 -26.04 -11.57 -4.18
CA PHE A 35 -27.38 -11.15 -4.64
C PHE A 35 -27.86 -11.76 -5.97
N ALA A 36 -27.09 -12.68 -6.56
CA ALA A 36 -27.37 -13.31 -7.87
C ALA A 36 -27.65 -12.31 -9.01
N ALA A 37 -27.01 -11.15 -8.96
CA ALA A 37 -27.22 -10.07 -9.92
C ALA A 37 -26.23 -10.16 -11.09
N TYR A 38 -26.69 -10.73 -12.21
CA TYR A 38 -25.82 -11.01 -13.37
C TYR A 38 -25.42 -9.75 -14.18
N VAL A 39 -26.30 -8.73 -14.26
CA VAL A 39 -26.02 -7.51 -15.03
C VAL A 39 -24.89 -6.68 -14.42
N PRO A 40 -24.91 -6.34 -13.11
CA PRO A 40 -23.80 -5.61 -12.50
C PRO A 40 -22.50 -6.41 -12.49
N PHE A 41 -22.56 -7.74 -12.37
CA PHE A 41 -21.38 -8.59 -12.50
C PHE A 41 -20.73 -8.44 -13.88
N PHE A 42 -21.53 -8.55 -14.95
CA PHE A 42 -21.01 -8.42 -16.31
C PHE A 42 -20.41 -7.03 -16.56
N LEU A 43 -21.10 -5.98 -16.14
CA LEU A 43 -20.61 -4.60 -16.28
C LEU A 43 -19.32 -4.36 -15.49
N ALA A 44 -19.22 -4.85 -14.25
CA ALA A 44 -18.00 -4.72 -13.46
C ALA A 44 -16.81 -5.45 -14.11
N ASN A 45 -17.03 -6.66 -14.65
CA ASN A 45 -16.01 -7.39 -15.38
C ASN A 45 -15.58 -6.66 -16.67
N LEU A 46 -16.53 -6.05 -17.39
CA LEU A 46 -16.22 -5.29 -18.60
C LEU A 46 -15.41 -4.03 -18.27
N THR A 47 -15.81 -3.30 -17.23
CA THR A 47 -15.13 -2.10 -16.73
C THR A 47 -13.71 -2.42 -16.26
N ASP A 48 -13.52 -3.47 -15.46
CA ASP A 48 -12.19 -3.90 -15.00
C ASP A 48 -11.28 -4.25 -16.19
N ARG A 49 -11.80 -5.03 -17.16
CA ARG A 49 -11.04 -5.36 -18.38
C ARG A 49 -10.68 -4.14 -19.19
N TYR A 50 -11.58 -3.17 -19.30
CA TYR A 50 -11.33 -1.92 -20.00
C TYR A 50 -10.24 -1.11 -19.29
N GLN A 51 -10.36 -0.90 -17.98
CA GLN A 51 -9.38 -0.16 -17.16
C GLN A 51 -7.99 -0.79 -17.26
N ARG A 52 -7.86 -2.11 -17.04
CA ARG A 52 -6.58 -2.83 -17.15
C ARG A 52 -5.99 -2.83 -18.55
N ARG A 53 -6.84 -2.76 -19.60
CA ARG A 53 -6.37 -2.65 -20.98
C ARG A 53 -5.78 -1.26 -21.23
N TRP A 54 -6.42 -0.22 -20.73
CA TRP A 54 -5.93 1.15 -20.86
C TRP A 54 -4.68 1.39 -20.05
N GLU A 55 -4.63 0.92 -18.82
CA GLU A 55 -3.44 0.94 -17.97
C GLU A 55 -2.24 0.33 -18.71
N ARG A 56 -2.37 -0.91 -19.22
CA ARG A 56 -1.29 -1.56 -20.00
C ARG A 56 -0.92 -0.78 -21.26
N LYS A 57 -1.90 -0.21 -21.96
CA LYS A 57 -1.65 0.58 -23.17
C LYS A 57 -0.86 1.86 -22.87
N LEU A 58 -1.17 2.52 -21.75
CA LEU A 58 -0.52 3.76 -21.30
C LEU A 58 0.84 3.48 -20.63
N ALA A 59 0.98 2.35 -19.94
CA ALA A 59 2.21 1.96 -19.26
C ALA A 59 3.26 1.37 -20.22
N ARG A 60 2.85 0.66 -21.28
CA ARG A 60 3.78 -0.02 -22.21
C ARG A 60 4.90 0.88 -22.76
N PRO A 61 4.68 2.14 -23.15
CA PRO A 61 5.75 3.03 -23.63
C PRO A 61 6.81 3.33 -22.56
N VAL A 62 6.40 3.39 -21.29
CA VAL A 62 7.27 3.73 -20.15
C VAL A 62 7.66 2.50 -19.32
N ALA A 63 7.31 1.29 -19.77
CA ALA A 63 7.51 0.07 -18.98
C ALA A 63 8.98 -0.21 -18.64
N HIS A 64 9.91 0.27 -19.47
CA HIS A 64 11.35 0.17 -19.24
C HIS A 64 11.88 1.13 -18.17
N LEU A 65 11.09 2.12 -17.77
CA LEU A 65 11.40 3.09 -16.70
C LEU A 65 10.78 2.70 -15.36
N LEU A 66 9.94 1.67 -15.33
CA LEU A 66 9.27 1.22 -14.12
C LEU A 66 10.16 0.22 -13.38
N GLU A 67 10.51 0.54 -12.14
CA GLU A 67 11.25 -0.36 -11.26
C GLU A 67 10.36 -1.48 -10.71
N PHE A 68 9.04 -1.26 -10.64
CA PHE A 68 8.05 -2.17 -10.07
C PHE A 68 6.86 -2.39 -11.02
N PRO A 69 6.14 -3.52 -10.90
CA PRO A 69 4.89 -3.72 -11.63
C PRO A 69 3.88 -2.62 -11.29
N LEU A 70 3.11 -2.19 -12.30
CA LEU A 70 2.30 -0.97 -12.19
C LEU A 70 1.25 -1.06 -11.08
N GLU A 71 0.47 -2.14 -11.06
CA GLU A 71 -0.50 -2.42 -10.00
C GLU A 71 -0.74 -3.92 -9.86
N SER A 72 -0.81 -4.39 -8.62
CA SER A 72 -1.22 -5.75 -8.29
C SER A 72 -2.74 -5.91 -8.38
N THR A 73 -3.20 -7.15 -8.53
CA THR A 73 -4.62 -7.46 -8.43
C THR A 73 -5.09 -7.30 -6.99
N THR A 74 -6.29 -6.77 -6.79
CA THR A 74 -6.91 -6.65 -5.46
C THR A 74 -6.91 -7.98 -4.71
N GLU A 75 -7.14 -9.08 -5.42
CA GLU A 75 -7.10 -10.43 -4.86
C GLU A 75 -5.72 -10.82 -4.31
N ALA A 76 -4.63 -10.36 -4.95
CA ALA A 76 -3.27 -10.60 -4.49
C ALA A 76 -2.93 -9.78 -3.24
N LEU A 77 -3.36 -8.51 -3.21
CA LEU A 77 -3.25 -7.66 -2.01
C LEU A 77 -3.98 -8.28 -0.82
N LEU A 78 -5.22 -8.76 -1.04
CA LEU A 78 -6.02 -9.43 -0.01
C LEU A 78 -5.40 -10.75 0.44
N ALA A 79 -4.83 -11.54 -0.47
CA ALA A 79 -4.15 -12.79 -0.14
C ALA A 79 -2.92 -12.56 0.76
N GLY A 80 -2.13 -11.51 0.51
CA GLY A 80 -1.01 -11.14 1.38
C GLY A 80 -1.45 -10.64 2.77
N LEU A 81 -2.64 -10.06 2.86
CA LEU A 81 -3.22 -9.55 4.09
C LEU A 81 -3.97 -10.62 4.93
N ALA A 82 -4.44 -11.69 4.28
CA ALA A 82 -5.24 -12.76 4.88
C ALA A 82 -4.71 -13.30 6.23
N PRO A 83 -3.38 -13.54 6.43
CA PRO A 83 -2.86 -14.05 7.70
C PRO A 83 -3.10 -13.14 8.91
N TYR A 84 -3.34 -11.86 8.66
CA TYR A 84 -3.41 -10.85 9.70
C TYR A 84 -4.82 -10.30 9.93
N TYR A 85 -5.65 -10.29 8.89
CA TYR A 85 -6.91 -9.54 8.90
C TYR A 85 -7.99 -10.27 8.10
N GLU A 86 -8.64 -11.24 8.74
CA GLU A 86 -9.86 -11.90 8.25
C GLU A 86 -10.89 -12.09 9.37
N PRO A 87 -12.20 -12.00 9.08
CA PRO A 87 -12.80 -11.57 7.81
C PRO A 87 -12.61 -10.07 7.56
N TYR A 88 -12.47 -9.69 6.29
CA TYR A 88 -12.27 -8.29 5.91
C TYR A 88 -13.49 -7.44 6.29
N LEU A 89 -13.28 -6.38 7.09
CA LEU A 89 -14.24 -5.28 7.12
C LEU A 89 -14.11 -4.58 5.77
N ALA A 90 -15.21 -4.52 5.00
CA ALA A 90 -15.32 -3.96 3.65
C ALA A 90 -15.03 -2.44 3.60
N THR A 91 -13.82 -2.09 3.99
CA THR A 91 -13.29 -0.74 4.22
C THR A 91 -12.02 -0.61 3.41
N GLU A 92 -11.64 0.62 3.08
CA GLU A 92 -10.44 0.91 2.30
C GLU A 92 -9.14 0.58 3.06
N ALA A 93 -9.23 0.22 4.35
CA ALA A 93 -8.07 -0.16 5.15
C ALA A 93 -7.35 -1.37 4.56
N VAL A 94 -8.08 -2.30 3.92
CA VAL A 94 -7.48 -3.49 3.30
C VAL A 94 -6.52 -3.13 2.17
N LEU A 95 -6.78 -2.03 1.45
CA LEU A 95 -5.89 -1.53 0.40
C LEU A 95 -4.63 -0.96 1.01
N THR A 96 -4.76 -0.05 1.98
CA THR A 96 -3.59 0.56 2.65
C THR A 96 -2.69 -0.51 3.29
N MET A 97 -3.28 -1.50 3.99
CA MET A 97 -2.53 -2.57 4.64
C MET A 97 -1.91 -3.53 3.61
N GLY A 98 -2.68 -3.97 2.61
CA GLY A 98 -2.19 -4.84 1.53
C GLY A 98 -1.04 -4.18 0.76
N LYS A 99 -1.16 -2.90 0.44
CA LYS A 99 -0.12 -2.14 -0.27
C LYS A 99 1.13 -1.95 0.57
N ALA A 100 1.00 -1.69 1.87
CA ALA A 100 2.13 -1.59 2.77
C ALA A 100 2.91 -2.92 2.86
N ILE A 101 2.20 -4.06 2.92
CA ILE A 101 2.80 -5.40 2.89
C ILE A 101 3.49 -5.63 1.54
N GLU A 102 2.80 -5.35 0.43
CA GLU A 102 3.36 -5.47 -0.92
C GLU A 102 4.66 -4.66 -1.08
N TRP A 103 4.68 -3.41 -0.65
CA TRP A 103 5.88 -2.57 -0.75
C TRP A 103 7.02 -3.04 0.16
N ALA A 104 6.71 -3.52 1.37
CA ALA A 104 7.73 -4.11 2.22
C ALA A 104 8.42 -5.30 1.52
N HIS A 105 7.65 -6.14 0.81
CA HIS A 105 8.20 -7.24 0.00
C HIS A 105 8.96 -6.78 -1.25
N HIS A 106 8.52 -5.69 -1.89
CA HIS A 106 9.25 -5.05 -2.99
C HIS A 106 10.51 -4.29 -2.54
N GLY A 107 10.82 -4.33 -1.25
CA GLY A 107 12.09 -3.84 -0.76
C GLY A 107 12.11 -2.36 -0.42
N PHE A 108 10.97 -1.81 -0.02
CA PHE A 108 10.90 -0.48 0.55
C PHE A 108 11.57 -0.43 1.92
N ALA A 109 12.20 0.70 2.25
CA ALA A 109 12.93 0.87 3.50
C ALA A 109 12.08 1.42 4.66
N GLY A 110 10.82 1.78 4.40
CA GLY A 110 9.91 2.31 5.40
C GLY A 110 8.51 2.55 4.85
N ILE A 111 7.52 2.58 5.75
CA ILE A 111 6.11 2.83 5.42
C ILE A 111 5.62 4.09 6.14
N LEU A 112 5.00 4.99 5.38
CA LEU A 112 4.35 6.21 5.87
C LEU A 112 2.83 6.10 5.69
N ASN A 113 2.10 5.89 6.78
CA ASN A 113 0.64 5.90 6.77
C ASN A 113 0.14 7.34 7.02
N VAL A 114 -0.20 8.03 5.94
CA VAL A 114 -0.70 9.42 6.01
C VAL A 114 -2.23 9.42 5.92
N MET A 115 -2.87 9.94 6.96
CA MET A 115 -4.33 9.94 7.07
C MET A 115 -4.84 11.31 7.56
N PRO A 116 -6.07 11.73 7.18
CA PRO A 116 -6.71 12.86 7.82
C PRO A 116 -7.12 12.52 9.25
N PHE A 117 -7.34 13.55 10.08
CA PHE A 117 -7.82 13.36 11.45
C PHE A 117 -9.09 12.49 11.46
N THR A 118 -9.15 11.53 12.39
CA THR A 118 -10.29 10.60 12.58
C THR A 118 -10.66 9.75 11.35
N CYS A 119 -9.75 9.57 10.39
CA CYS A 119 -9.97 8.63 9.28
C CYS A 119 -10.02 7.19 9.79
N MET A 120 -11.20 6.57 9.81
CA MET A 120 -11.38 5.19 10.28
C MET A 120 -10.41 4.20 9.57
N PRO A 121 -10.28 4.17 8.23
CA PRO A 121 -9.35 3.25 7.57
C PRO A 121 -7.88 3.45 7.96
N GLY A 122 -7.47 4.71 8.10
CA GLY A 122 -6.10 5.05 8.52
C GLY A 122 -5.81 4.61 9.95
N LEU A 123 -6.79 4.76 10.86
CA LEU A 123 -6.67 4.31 12.25
C LEU A 123 -6.64 2.79 12.38
N ILE A 124 -7.44 2.08 11.57
CA ILE A 124 -7.38 0.61 11.49
C ILE A 124 -5.97 0.19 11.06
N THR A 125 -5.43 0.80 10.01
CA THR A 125 -4.08 0.49 9.50
C THR A 125 -3.01 0.76 10.56
N ALA A 126 -3.08 1.92 11.23
CA ALA A 126 -2.16 2.27 12.31
C ALA A 126 -2.23 1.26 13.48
N GLY A 127 -3.44 0.89 13.90
CA GLY A 127 -3.67 -0.09 14.97
C GLY A 127 -3.23 -1.51 14.60
N MET A 128 -3.26 -1.87 13.32
CA MET A 128 -2.82 -3.18 12.84
C MET A 128 -1.33 -3.24 12.52
N SER A 129 -0.66 -2.10 12.30
CA SER A 129 0.77 -2.04 11.97
C SER A 129 1.68 -2.84 12.91
N PRO A 130 1.48 -2.90 14.24
CA PRO A 130 2.34 -3.69 15.13
C PRO A 130 2.24 -5.22 14.87
N ARG A 131 1.17 -5.68 14.22
CA ARG A 131 0.98 -7.09 13.86
C ARG A 131 1.71 -7.46 12.56
N PHE A 132 1.85 -6.52 11.63
CA PHE A 132 2.54 -6.77 10.36
C PHE A 132 4.06 -6.63 10.50
N ARG A 133 4.52 -5.65 11.28
CA ARG A 133 5.93 -5.26 11.35
C ARG A 133 6.89 -6.41 11.70
N PRO A 134 6.59 -7.34 12.63
CA PRO A 134 7.49 -8.47 12.92
C PRO A 134 7.76 -9.34 11.69
N ASP A 135 6.71 -9.65 10.92
CA ASP A 135 6.80 -10.49 9.73
C ASP A 135 7.42 -9.72 8.53
N LEU A 136 7.42 -8.38 8.61
CA LEU A 136 8.08 -7.47 7.68
C LEU A 136 9.47 -7.02 8.19
N GLN A 137 10.17 -7.87 8.95
CA GLN A 137 11.53 -7.65 9.45
C GLN A 137 11.71 -6.39 10.31
N GLU A 138 10.66 -5.95 11.00
CA GLU A 138 10.62 -4.70 11.76
C GLU A 138 10.85 -3.46 10.89
N ILE A 139 10.29 -3.45 9.67
CA ILE A 139 10.33 -2.28 8.78
C ILE A 139 9.89 -1.00 9.52
N PRO A 140 10.62 0.12 9.40
CA PRO A 140 10.24 1.39 9.98
C PRO A 140 8.85 1.83 9.51
N TRP A 141 8.02 2.25 10.46
CA TRP A 141 6.64 2.65 10.22
C TRP A 141 6.33 3.97 10.93
N LEU A 142 5.69 4.90 10.23
CA LEU A 142 5.26 6.17 10.81
C LEU A 142 3.83 6.53 10.38
N ASP A 143 2.93 6.64 11.37
CA ASP A 143 1.57 7.14 11.17
C ASP A 143 1.50 8.65 11.36
N ILE A 144 1.01 9.36 10.34
CA ILE A 144 0.86 10.81 10.33
C ILE A 144 -0.63 11.14 10.17
N SER A 145 -1.20 11.71 11.22
CA SER A 145 -2.51 12.36 11.15
C SER A 145 -2.32 13.82 10.71
N TYR A 146 -2.79 14.17 9.51
CA TYR A 146 -2.69 15.52 8.98
C TYR A 146 -3.91 16.35 9.40
N GLN A 147 -3.65 17.43 10.14
CA GLN A 147 -4.66 18.40 10.57
C GLN A 147 -4.25 19.81 10.13
N ALA A 148 -5.25 20.69 9.94
CA ALA A 148 -5.04 22.08 9.50
C ALA A 148 -4.09 22.87 10.43
N GLN A 149 -4.06 22.52 11.72
CA GLN A 149 -3.05 22.99 12.66
C GLN A 149 -1.80 22.12 12.48
N ARG A 150 -0.77 22.68 11.83
CA ARG A 150 0.52 22.00 11.63
C ARG A 150 1.08 21.59 12.99
N GLY A 151 1.11 20.29 13.28
CA GLY A 151 1.73 19.78 14.50
C GLY A 151 3.20 20.20 14.54
N THR A 152 3.62 20.85 15.61
CA THR A 152 4.98 21.39 15.81
C THR A 152 6.07 20.31 15.74
N ASN A 153 5.71 19.05 15.95
CA ASN A 153 6.66 17.92 16.03
C ASN A 153 6.73 17.06 14.75
N LEU A 154 6.04 17.44 13.66
CA LEU A 154 6.01 16.63 12.44
C LEU A 154 7.41 16.45 11.84
N ASN A 155 8.19 17.53 11.75
CA ASN A 155 9.52 17.50 11.15
C ASN A 155 10.45 16.56 11.94
N THR A 156 10.50 16.69 13.27
CA THR A 156 11.34 15.84 14.13
C THR A 156 10.95 14.36 14.05
N ARG A 157 9.65 14.05 13.99
CA ARG A 157 9.19 12.65 13.81
C ARG A 157 9.59 12.10 12.44
N LEU A 158 9.49 12.93 11.40
CA LEU A 158 9.88 12.55 10.05
C LEU A 158 11.39 12.34 9.95
N GLU A 159 12.20 13.22 10.53
CA GLU A 159 13.66 13.08 10.61
C GLU A 159 14.06 11.78 11.31
N ALA A 160 13.43 11.46 12.45
CA ALA A 160 13.67 10.21 13.16
C ALA A 160 13.29 8.98 12.31
N PHE A 161 12.16 9.05 11.61
CA PHE A 161 11.74 7.99 10.68
C PHE A 161 12.73 7.82 9.53
N MET A 162 13.18 8.91 8.89
CA MET A 162 14.16 8.86 7.81
C MET A 162 15.50 8.27 8.27
N TYR A 163 15.93 8.62 9.49
CA TYR A 163 17.10 7.98 10.10
C TYR A 163 16.90 6.48 10.26
N GLN A 164 15.76 6.03 10.80
CA GLN A 164 15.44 4.61 10.96
C GLN A 164 15.37 3.86 9.62
N ALA A 165 14.73 4.44 8.61
CA ALA A 165 14.65 3.90 7.26
C ALA A 165 16.04 3.73 6.63
N SER A 166 16.92 4.73 6.77
CA SER A 166 18.29 4.65 6.25
C SER A 166 19.12 3.54 6.92
N GLN A 167 18.95 3.34 8.23
CA GLN A 167 19.63 2.28 8.98
C GLN A 167 19.06 0.90 8.64
N PHE A 168 17.76 0.80 8.43
CA PHE A 168 17.10 -0.41 7.96
C PHE A 168 17.63 -0.83 6.59
N ASP A 169 17.68 0.10 5.64
CA ASP A 169 18.16 -0.18 4.28
C ASP A 169 19.64 -0.59 4.25
N ARG A 170 20.51 0.09 5.02
CA ARG A 170 21.92 -0.30 5.14
C ARG A 170 22.09 -1.72 5.70
N ARG A 171 21.34 -2.08 6.74
CA ARG A 171 21.38 -3.44 7.32
C ARG A 171 20.92 -4.48 6.31
N ARG A 172 19.88 -4.16 5.53
CA ARG A 172 19.34 -5.01 4.49
C ARG A 172 20.34 -5.25 3.35
N GLN A 173 21.01 -4.20 2.88
CA GLN A 173 22.06 -4.30 1.85
C GLN A 173 23.32 -5.05 2.35
N ALA A 174 23.63 -4.96 3.64
CA ALA A 174 24.75 -5.68 4.25
C ALA A 174 24.45 -7.17 4.52
N ALA A 175 23.17 -7.57 4.55
CA ALA A 175 22.77 -8.96 4.71
C ALA A 175 22.90 -9.71 3.36
N PRO A 176 23.51 -10.91 3.34
CA PRO A 176 23.64 -11.68 2.11
C PRO A 176 22.26 -12.04 1.53
N ALA A 177 22.13 -11.93 0.20
CA ALA A 177 20.88 -12.04 -0.57
C ALA A 177 20.06 -13.34 -0.35
N ALA A 178 20.61 -14.35 0.33
CA ALA A 178 19.95 -15.62 0.63
C ALA A 178 18.78 -15.52 1.62
N LEU A 179 18.60 -14.41 2.32
CA LEU A 179 17.48 -14.19 3.26
C LEU A 179 16.22 -13.60 2.60
N TYR A 180 16.26 -13.25 1.30
CA TYR A 180 15.20 -12.51 0.61
C TYR A 180 14.46 -13.29 -0.49
N SER A 181 14.78 -14.57 -0.71
CA SER A 181 14.17 -15.41 -1.77
C SER A 181 13.17 -16.44 -1.24
N GLY A 182 12.63 -16.27 -0.04
CA GLY A 182 11.78 -17.26 0.63
C GLY A 182 10.49 -16.67 1.18
N ALA A 183 9.51 -16.43 0.32
CA ALA A 183 8.08 -16.45 0.62
C ALA A 183 7.30 -16.55 -0.70
#